data_AF-A0A418M9G5-F1
#
_entry.id   AF-A0A418M9G5-F1
#
_cell.length_a   1.000
_cell.length_b   1.000
_cell.length_c   1.000
_cell.angle_alpha   90.00
_cell.angle_beta   90.00
_cell.angle_gamma   90.00
#
_symmetry.space_group_name_H-M   'P 1'
#
loop_
_entity.id
_entity.type
_entity.pdbx_description
1 polymer ?
#
loop_
_entity_poly.entity_id
_entity_poly.type
_entity_poly.pdbx_seq_one_letter_code
_entity_poly.pdbx_strand_id
1 'polypeptide(L)'
;MNPTFVERIQQGDSGSEDANSPRNVMNQFYFRPPFRVVKEEEDAFVESMLTTRIGEGFYPGGFVPSKNWPGTAPGEDGIANAMSPKYVNLAGIAEVHKPFPILWVRGNEDQIVSDLSMFDLGTLGKFGLVPGWPGNDVFPPQPMVTQTRKVLEKYRTNGGWFEELVVKDAGHSPHIERPDVVWPAMRDFLCNQVGREFV
;
A
#
# COMPACT_ATOMS: atom_id res chain seq x y z
N MET A 1 9.36 2.06 9.90
CA MET A 1 8.03 2.29 10.49
C MET A 1 8.11 3.40 11.53
N ASN A 2 7.08 4.23 11.60
CA ASN A 2 7.04 5.39 12.48
C ASN A 2 6.51 5.03 13.88
N PRO A 3 7.35 5.05 14.94
CA PRO A 3 6.91 4.70 16.30
C PRO A 3 5.89 5.68 16.87
N THR A 4 5.96 6.97 16.52
CA THR A 4 5.00 7.98 17.00
C THR A 4 3.59 7.68 16.51
N PHE A 5 3.42 7.27 15.24
CA PHE A 5 2.11 6.86 14.74
C PHE A 5 1.52 5.67 15.53
N VAL A 6 2.35 4.69 15.87
CA VAL A 6 1.96 3.54 16.70
C VAL A 6 1.50 4.00 18.09
N GLU A 7 2.27 4.88 18.73
CA GLU A 7 1.91 5.45 20.05
C GLU A 7 0.59 6.22 19.99
N ARG A 8 0.34 7.01 18.93
CA ARG A 8 -0.92 7.76 18.77
C ARG A 8 -2.13 6.85 18.62
N ILE A 9 -2.01 5.73 17.88
CA ILE A 9 -3.07 4.72 17.82
C ILE A 9 -3.31 4.11 19.21
N GLN A 10 -2.26 3.72 19.93
CA GLN A 10 -2.38 3.15 21.28
C GLN A 10 -3.07 4.09 22.28
N GLN A 11 -2.88 5.41 22.11
CA GLN A 11 -3.50 6.44 22.94
C GLN A 11 -4.96 6.75 22.56
N GLY A 12 -5.47 6.20 21.45
CA GLY A 12 -6.80 6.55 20.96
C GLY A 12 -6.87 7.97 20.39
N ASP A 13 -5.78 8.51 19.85
CA ASP A 13 -5.73 9.89 19.36
C ASP A 13 -6.56 10.07 18.09
N SER A 14 -7.76 10.67 18.24
CA SER A 14 -8.64 11.03 17.13
C SER A 14 -8.46 12.48 16.66
N GLY A 15 -7.49 13.21 17.23
CA GLY A 15 -7.22 14.63 16.97
C GLY A 15 -6.35 14.91 15.75
N SER A 16 -5.95 16.17 15.60
CA SER A 16 -5.14 16.67 14.48
C SER A 16 -3.92 17.51 14.92
N GLU A 17 -3.56 17.48 16.20
CA GLU A 17 -2.48 18.31 16.74
C GLU A 17 -1.09 17.82 16.34
N ASP A 18 -0.89 16.50 16.25
CA ASP A 18 0.37 15.88 15.83
C ASP A 18 0.30 15.51 14.35
N ALA A 19 1.36 15.79 13.58
CA ALA A 19 1.44 15.38 12.17
C ALA A 19 1.30 13.86 11.97
N ASN A 20 1.65 13.08 13.01
CA ASN A 20 1.55 11.62 13.04
C ASN A 20 0.26 11.11 13.67
N SER A 21 -0.73 11.98 13.94
CA SER A 21 -2.05 11.50 14.38
C SER A 21 -2.70 10.68 13.25
N PRO A 22 -3.52 9.65 13.57
CA PRO A 22 -4.26 8.87 12.59
C PRO A 22 -4.96 9.71 11.52
N ARG A 23 -5.61 10.80 11.95
CA ARG A 23 -6.28 11.76 11.08
C ARG A 23 -5.35 12.46 10.10
N ASN A 24 -4.20 12.94 10.58
CA ASN A 24 -3.26 13.66 9.74
C ASN A 24 -2.54 12.70 8.78
N VAL A 25 -2.14 11.50 9.24
CA VAL A 25 -1.55 10.47 8.38
C VAL A 25 -2.51 10.05 7.27
N MET A 26 -3.79 9.80 7.60
CA MET A 26 -4.80 9.47 6.59
C MET A 26 -4.93 10.58 5.53
N ASN A 27 -5.12 11.84 5.94
CA ASN A 27 -5.30 12.95 5.02
C ASN A 27 -4.03 13.31 4.22
N GLN A 28 -2.85 12.92 4.71
CA GLN A 28 -1.58 13.16 4.03
C GLN A 28 -1.17 12.05 3.06
N PHE A 29 -1.49 10.79 3.39
CA PHE A 29 -0.94 9.63 2.68
C PHE A 29 -1.99 8.65 2.15
N TYR A 30 -3.16 8.54 2.80
CA TYR A 30 -4.21 7.61 2.35
C TYR A 30 -5.07 8.26 1.26
N PHE A 31 -5.07 9.59 1.22
CA PHE A 31 -5.60 10.43 0.16
C PHE A 31 -4.48 11.29 -0.45
N ARG A 32 -4.75 11.89 -1.61
CA ARG A 32 -3.92 12.96 -2.17
C ARG A 32 -4.26 14.31 -1.52
N PRO A 33 -3.33 14.98 -0.82
CA PRO A 33 -3.57 16.32 -0.31
C PRO A 33 -3.88 17.33 -1.43
N PRO A 34 -4.78 18.31 -1.22
CA PRO A 34 -5.50 18.61 0.02
C PRO A 34 -6.90 17.96 0.09
N PHE A 35 -7.14 16.84 -0.59
CA PHE A 35 -8.42 16.14 -0.54
C PHE A 35 -8.79 15.78 0.90
N ARG A 36 -10.07 15.99 1.25
CA ARG A 36 -10.67 15.53 2.49
C ARG A 36 -12.09 15.05 2.21
N VAL A 37 -12.48 13.98 2.89
CA VAL A 37 -13.88 13.55 2.95
C VAL A 37 -14.69 14.47 3.87
N VAL A 38 -16.01 14.31 3.90
CA VAL A 38 -16.84 15.05 4.85
C VAL A 38 -16.48 14.65 6.28
N LYS A 39 -16.71 15.56 7.24
CA LYS A 39 -16.22 15.41 8.62
C LYS A 39 -16.70 14.12 9.27
N GLU A 40 -17.95 13.75 9.04
CA GLU A 40 -18.57 12.54 9.60
C GLU A 40 -17.89 11.26 9.08
N GLU A 41 -17.54 11.21 7.79
CA GLU A 41 -16.79 10.10 7.20
C GLU A 41 -15.35 10.09 7.70
N GLU A 42 -14.71 11.26 7.82
CA GLU A 42 -13.36 11.39 8.35
C GLU A 42 -13.28 10.87 9.79
N ASP A 43 -14.26 11.20 10.63
CA ASP A 43 -14.37 10.74 12.01
C ASP A 43 -14.58 9.21 12.08
N ALA A 44 -15.44 8.65 11.24
CA ALA A 44 -15.65 7.20 11.15
C ALA A 44 -14.40 6.45 10.69
N PHE A 45 -13.65 7.00 9.72
CA PHE A 45 -12.40 6.39 9.27
C PHE A 45 -11.31 6.44 10.35
N VAL A 46 -11.19 7.55 11.07
CA VAL A 46 -10.26 7.67 12.20
C VAL A 46 -10.64 6.71 13.32
N GLU A 47 -11.93 6.60 13.67
CA GLU A 47 -12.40 5.61 14.65
C GLU A 47 -12.03 4.18 14.23
N SER A 48 -12.23 3.84 12.95
CA SER A 48 -11.82 2.55 12.39
C SER A 48 -10.31 2.31 12.51
N MET A 49 -9.48 3.31 12.18
CA MET A 49 -8.01 3.21 12.35
C MET A 49 -7.62 2.94 13.81
N LEU A 50 -8.30 3.55 14.77
CA LEU A 50 -8.06 3.36 16.21
C LEU A 50 -8.44 1.97 16.73
N THR A 51 -9.20 1.17 15.96
CA THR A 51 -9.45 -0.24 16.28
C THR A 51 -8.24 -1.15 16.00
N THR A 52 -7.18 -0.62 15.37
CA THR A 52 -5.95 -1.37 15.08
C THR A 52 -5.35 -1.89 16.38
N ARG A 53 -5.27 -3.22 16.51
CA ARG A 53 -4.63 -3.84 17.68
C ARG A 53 -3.12 -3.64 17.62
N ILE A 54 -2.56 -3.08 18.69
CA ILE A 54 -1.12 -2.86 18.84
C ILE A 54 -0.55 -3.80 19.90
N GLY A 55 0.63 -4.38 19.63
CA GLY A 55 1.36 -5.19 20.60
C GLY A 55 2.04 -6.40 19.97
N GLU A 56 2.54 -7.30 20.83
CA GLU A 56 3.18 -8.55 20.43
C GLU A 56 2.27 -9.38 19.50
N GLY A 57 2.82 -9.85 18.37
CA GLY A 57 2.06 -10.56 17.35
C GLY A 57 1.06 -9.73 16.53
N PHE A 58 0.84 -8.44 16.84
CA PHE A 58 -0.11 -7.57 16.13
C PHE A 58 0.60 -6.48 15.33
N TYR A 59 -0.10 -5.39 14.97
CA TYR A 59 0.55 -4.28 14.33
C TYR A 59 1.52 -3.63 15.34
N PRO A 60 2.75 -3.36 14.92
CA PRO A 60 3.27 -3.64 13.59
C PRO A 60 4.02 -4.97 13.42
N GLY A 61 4.57 -5.51 14.50
CA GLY A 61 5.46 -6.66 14.50
C GLY A 61 6.87 -6.32 14.97
N GLY A 62 7.58 -7.34 15.45
CA GLY A 62 8.92 -7.19 16.00
C GLY A 62 10.00 -6.90 14.96
N PHE A 63 11.21 -6.64 15.43
CA PHE A 63 12.39 -6.54 14.59
C PHE A 63 13.57 -7.22 15.29
N VAL A 64 14.53 -7.69 14.50
CA VAL A 64 15.79 -8.24 15.00
C VAL A 64 16.97 -7.40 14.52
N PRO A 65 18.07 -7.29 15.27
CA PRO A 65 19.27 -6.62 14.81
C PRO A 65 19.82 -7.25 13.52
N SER A 66 20.33 -6.41 12.62
CA SER A 66 20.95 -6.85 11.36
C SER A 66 22.30 -6.18 11.17
N LYS A 67 23.25 -6.90 10.58
CA LYS A 67 24.54 -6.33 10.15
C LYS A 67 24.41 -5.53 8.85
N ASN A 68 23.32 -5.72 8.12
CA ASN A 68 23.04 -4.98 6.89
C ASN A 68 22.29 -3.69 7.23
N TRP A 69 22.48 -2.65 6.43
CA TRP A 69 21.64 -1.46 6.50
C TRP A 69 20.15 -1.83 6.37
N PRO A 70 19.24 -1.22 7.15
CA PRO A 70 19.41 -0.08 8.07
C PRO A 70 19.77 -0.46 9.52
N GLY A 71 20.28 -1.67 9.77
CA GLY A 71 20.63 -2.16 11.11
C GLY A 71 19.56 -3.03 11.76
N THR A 72 18.43 -3.23 11.09
CA THR A 72 17.33 -4.10 11.54
C THR A 72 16.82 -4.97 10.40
N ALA A 73 16.21 -6.11 10.75
CA ALA A 73 15.47 -6.97 9.84
C ALA A 73 14.10 -7.32 10.45
N PRO A 74 13.11 -7.71 9.62
CA PRO A 74 11.82 -8.20 10.09
C PRO A 74 11.97 -9.33 11.11
N GLY A 75 11.18 -9.27 12.18
CA GLY A 75 11.08 -10.34 13.17
C GLY A 75 10.31 -11.57 12.67
N GLU A 76 9.84 -12.38 13.61
CA GLU A 76 9.06 -13.59 13.33
C GLU A 76 7.55 -13.40 13.49
N ASP A 77 7.11 -12.26 14.02
CA ASP A 77 5.73 -12.01 14.39
C ASP A 77 5.19 -10.66 13.87
N GLY A 78 3.87 -10.49 13.92
CA GLY A 78 3.18 -9.24 13.61
C GLY A 78 2.85 -8.98 12.15
N ILE A 79 1.92 -8.05 11.95
CA ILE A 79 1.19 -7.88 10.69
C ILE A 79 2.10 -7.36 9.56
N ALA A 80 2.97 -6.39 9.83
CA ALA A 80 3.86 -5.86 8.80
C ALA A 80 4.90 -6.89 8.36
N ASN A 81 5.43 -7.67 9.32
CA ASN A 81 6.38 -8.74 9.01
C ASN A 81 5.72 -9.86 8.21
N ALA A 82 4.48 -10.23 8.54
CA ALA A 82 3.74 -11.26 7.79
C ALA A 82 3.59 -10.90 6.30
N MET A 83 3.52 -9.61 5.95
CA MET A 83 3.47 -9.15 4.56
C MET A 83 4.85 -9.07 3.88
N SER A 84 5.94 -9.32 4.59
CA SER A 84 7.29 -9.25 4.01
C SER A 84 7.56 -10.42 3.06
N PRO A 85 8.49 -10.27 2.10
CA PRO A 85 8.90 -11.35 1.19
C PRO A 85 9.47 -12.60 1.88
N LYS A 86 9.80 -12.51 3.18
CA LYS A 86 10.23 -13.66 3.98
C LYS A 86 9.11 -14.69 4.16
N TYR A 87 7.85 -14.23 4.23
CA TYR A 87 6.71 -15.09 4.55
C TYR A 87 5.63 -15.11 3.46
N VAL A 88 5.53 -14.06 2.64
CA VAL A 88 4.47 -13.95 1.63
C VAL A 88 5.07 -13.72 0.25
N ASN A 89 4.64 -14.57 -0.70
CA ASN A 89 4.87 -14.39 -2.12
C ASN A 89 3.56 -14.62 -2.89
N LEU A 90 3.01 -13.53 -3.44
CA LEU A 90 1.74 -13.55 -4.19
C LEU A 90 1.94 -13.66 -5.70
N ALA A 91 3.18 -13.78 -6.20
CA ALA A 91 3.45 -13.85 -7.65
C ALA A 91 2.83 -15.08 -8.32
N GLY A 92 2.44 -16.10 -7.55
CA GLY A 92 1.72 -17.28 -8.04
C GLY A 92 0.37 -16.97 -8.70
N ILE A 93 -0.20 -15.76 -8.50
CA ILE A 93 -1.39 -15.33 -9.26
C ILE A 93 -1.16 -15.37 -10.77
N ALA A 94 0.09 -15.19 -11.23
CA ALA A 94 0.44 -15.27 -12.64
C ALA A 94 0.29 -16.68 -13.25
N GLU A 95 0.15 -17.72 -12.43
CA GLU A 95 0.19 -19.14 -12.85
C GLU A 95 -1.10 -19.90 -12.47
N VAL A 96 -2.18 -19.19 -12.14
CA VAL A 96 -3.45 -19.82 -11.79
C VAL A 96 -4.00 -20.65 -12.96
N HIS A 97 -4.46 -21.87 -12.65
CA HIS A 97 -4.97 -22.81 -13.67
C HIS A 97 -6.23 -22.30 -14.41
N LYS A 98 -7.03 -21.46 -13.76
CA LYS A 98 -8.23 -20.85 -14.35
C LYS A 98 -8.12 -19.33 -14.19
N PRO A 99 -7.54 -18.63 -15.17
CA PRO A 99 -7.45 -17.18 -15.10
C PRO A 99 -8.84 -16.54 -15.13
N PHE A 100 -8.95 -15.41 -14.45
CA PHE A 100 -10.10 -14.52 -14.41
C PHE A 100 -9.68 -13.07 -14.73
N PRO A 101 -10.60 -12.21 -15.17
CA PRO A 101 -10.36 -10.78 -15.35
C PRO A 101 -9.83 -10.12 -14.10
N ILE A 102 -8.78 -9.31 -14.23
CA ILE A 102 -8.29 -8.45 -13.15
C ILE A 102 -8.42 -6.98 -13.56
N LEU A 103 -9.16 -6.19 -12.77
CA LEU A 103 -9.09 -4.73 -12.83
C LEU A 103 -8.12 -4.27 -11.74
N TRP A 104 -6.98 -3.72 -12.13
CA TRP A 104 -6.04 -3.12 -11.20
C TRP A 104 -6.24 -1.61 -11.16
N VAL A 105 -6.87 -1.13 -10.08
CA VAL A 105 -7.14 0.29 -9.85
C VAL A 105 -6.05 0.88 -8.96
N ARG A 106 -5.48 2.03 -9.35
CA ARG A 106 -4.56 2.80 -8.50
C ARG A 106 -4.61 4.29 -8.80
N GLY A 107 -4.29 5.10 -7.80
CA GLY A 107 -3.99 6.51 -8.02
C GLY A 107 -2.65 6.71 -8.73
N ASN A 108 -2.48 7.84 -9.41
CA ASN A 108 -1.19 8.23 -9.98
C ASN A 108 -0.29 8.99 -8.99
N GLU A 109 -0.83 9.45 -7.87
CA GLU A 109 -0.12 10.20 -6.82
C GLU A 109 -0.08 9.44 -5.48
N ASP A 110 -0.26 8.11 -5.50
CA ASP A 110 -0.11 7.25 -4.33
C ASP A 110 1.33 7.32 -3.77
N GLN A 111 1.47 7.66 -2.49
CA GLN A 111 2.78 7.74 -1.81
C GLN A 111 3.11 6.48 -0.99
N ILE A 112 2.14 5.60 -0.78
CA ILE A 112 2.27 4.37 0.00
C ILE A 112 2.68 3.23 -0.94
N VAL A 113 1.96 3.03 -2.04
CA VAL A 113 2.24 1.97 -3.03
C VAL A 113 2.71 2.61 -4.33
N SER A 114 4.01 2.91 -4.39
CA SER A 114 4.64 3.49 -5.58
C SER A 114 6.08 3.02 -5.76
N ASP A 115 6.66 3.29 -6.94
CA ASP A 115 8.04 2.90 -7.24
C ASP A 115 9.09 3.70 -6.44
N LEU A 116 8.66 4.80 -5.83
CA LEU A 116 9.43 5.65 -4.92
C LEU A 116 8.59 5.93 -3.67
N SER A 117 8.08 4.87 -3.05
CA SER A 117 7.23 4.96 -1.87
C SER A 117 7.93 5.68 -0.72
N MET A 118 7.26 6.65 -0.12
CA MET A 118 7.78 7.34 1.08
C MET A 118 7.74 6.46 2.34
N PHE A 119 7.18 5.25 2.22
CA PHE A 119 7.14 4.22 3.25
C PHE A 119 8.23 3.15 3.06
N ASP A 120 8.98 3.21 1.96
CA ASP A 120 10.11 2.33 1.67
C ASP A 120 11.43 2.94 2.18
N LEU A 121 12.14 2.18 3.01
CA LEU A 121 13.44 2.58 3.53
C LEU A 121 14.45 2.81 2.39
N GLY A 122 14.44 2.01 1.32
CA GLY A 122 15.34 2.19 0.19
C GLY A 122 15.17 3.56 -0.47
N THR A 123 13.92 3.99 -0.68
CA THR A 123 13.56 5.33 -1.16
C THR A 123 14.04 6.42 -0.19
N LEU A 124 13.72 6.31 1.10
CA LEU A 124 14.11 7.30 2.10
C LEU A 124 15.64 7.42 2.22
N GLY A 125 16.36 6.31 2.17
CA GLY A 125 17.83 6.27 2.14
C GLY A 125 18.40 6.95 0.89
N LYS A 126 17.83 6.68 -0.28
CA LYS A 126 18.20 7.31 -1.55
C LYS A 126 18.00 8.82 -1.56
N PHE A 127 16.96 9.32 -0.88
CA PHE A 127 16.71 10.75 -0.72
C PHE A 127 17.50 11.39 0.44
N GLY A 128 18.33 10.62 1.15
CA GLY A 128 19.14 11.10 2.26
C GLY A 128 18.37 11.35 3.56
N LEU A 129 17.12 10.88 3.65
CA LEU A 129 16.27 11.00 4.84
C LEU A 129 16.61 9.95 5.91
N VAL A 130 17.21 8.83 5.50
CA VAL A 130 17.78 7.83 6.41
C VAL A 130 19.30 7.73 6.16
N PRO A 131 20.15 8.07 7.15
CA PRO A 131 21.60 8.07 6.98
C PRO A 131 22.20 6.69 6.65
N GLY A 132 23.38 6.71 6.01
CA GLY A 132 24.21 5.52 5.82
C GLY A 132 23.73 4.55 4.73
N TRP A 133 22.81 4.98 3.85
CA TRP A 133 22.29 4.15 2.76
C TRP A 133 23.43 3.66 1.83
N PRO A 134 23.56 2.35 1.56
CA PRO A 134 24.71 1.77 0.87
C PRO A 134 24.69 1.91 -0.66
N GLY A 135 23.65 2.54 -1.22
CA GLY A 135 23.46 2.69 -2.66
C GLY A 135 22.58 1.62 -3.30
N ASN A 136 22.23 1.85 -4.57
CA ASN A 136 21.24 1.04 -5.30
C ASN A 136 21.67 -0.42 -5.50
N ASP A 137 22.98 -0.70 -5.57
CA ASP A 137 23.46 -2.06 -5.83
C ASP A 137 23.29 -2.99 -4.62
N VAL A 138 23.11 -2.43 -3.42
CA VAL A 138 22.99 -3.19 -2.16
C VAL A 138 21.59 -3.12 -1.58
N PHE A 139 20.96 -1.94 -1.55
CA PHE A 139 19.61 -1.76 -1.01
C PHE A 139 18.81 -0.79 -1.89
N PRO A 140 18.39 -1.20 -3.10
CA PRO A 140 17.62 -0.32 -3.99
C PRO A 140 16.23 -0.02 -3.39
N PRO A 141 15.62 1.13 -3.76
CA PRO A 141 14.19 1.34 -3.54
C PRO A 141 13.35 0.20 -4.11
N GLN A 142 12.24 -0.13 -3.45
CA GLN A 142 11.31 -1.15 -3.95
C GLN A 142 10.39 -0.58 -5.03
N PRO A 143 10.46 -1.06 -6.29
CA PRO A 143 9.64 -0.54 -7.37
C PRO A 143 8.25 -1.22 -7.39
N MET A 144 7.37 -0.88 -6.44
CA MET A 144 6.12 -1.61 -6.16
C MET A 144 5.14 -1.68 -7.34
N VAL A 145 4.92 -0.57 -8.05
CA VAL A 145 4.00 -0.51 -9.19
C VAL A 145 4.60 -1.26 -10.38
N THR A 146 5.89 -1.08 -10.65
CA THR A 146 6.58 -1.81 -11.70
C THR A 146 6.63 -3.32 -11.42
N GLN A 147 6.80 -3.73 -10.16
CA GLN A 147 6.74 -5.14 -9.74
C GLN A 147 5.36 -5.74 -9.98
N THR A 148 4.29 -5.08 -9.51
CA THR A 148 2.91 -5.51 -9.74
C THR A 148 2.60 -5.63 -11.23
N ARG A 149 2.99 -4.63 -12.03
CA ARG A 149 2.82 -4.67 -13.49
C ARG A 149 3.54 -5.86 -14.11
N LYS A 150 4.79 -6.15 -13.72
CA LYS A 150 5.51 -7.34 -14.23
C LYS A 150 4.79 -8.65 -13.93
N VAL A 151 4.18 -8.79 -12.74
CA VAL A 151 3.38 -9.97 -12.38
C VAL A 151 2.12 -10.06 -13.25
N LEU A 152 1.40 -8.96 -13.43
CA LEU A 152 0.18 -8.93 -14.26
C LEU A 152 0.49 -9.12 -15.76
N GLU A 153 1.65 -8.65 -16.23
CA GLU A 153 2.12 -8.93 -17.58
C GLU A 153 2.42 -10.41 -17.77
N LYS A 154 3.06 -11.06 -16.78
CA LYS A 154 3.23 -12.52 -16.80
C LYS A 154 1.89 -13.25 -16.78
N TYR A 155 0.95 -12.78 -15.96
CA TYR A 155 -0.43 -13.29 -15.93
C TYR A 155 -1.08 -13.22 -17.31
N ARG A 156 -0.95 -12.09 -18.01
CA ARG A 156 -1.42 -11.92 -19.39
C ARG A 156 -0.75 -12.87 -20.38
N THR A 157 0.56 -13.08 -20.27
CA THR A 157 1.27 -14.06 -21.13
C THR A 157 0.84 -15.49 -20.88
N ASN A 158 0.30 -15.80 -19.70
CA ASN A 158 -0.20 -17.11 -19.30
C ASN A 158 -1.70 -17.30 -19.56
N GLY A 159 -2.30 -16.50 -20.47
CA GLY A 159 -3.71 -16.60 -20.86
C GLY A 159 -4.66 -15.77 -20.00
N GLY A 160 -4.17 -15.09 -18.96
CA GLY A 160 -4.95 -14.14 -18.20
C GLY A 160 -5.26 -12.85 -18.95
N TRP A 161 -6.19 -12.08 -18.40
CA TRP A 161 -6.48 -10.73 -18.87
C TRP A 161 -6.54 -9.77 -17.68
N PHE A 162 -5.88 -8.62 -17.83
CA PHE A 162 -5.97 -7.55 -16.86
C PHE A 162 -6.09 -6.18 -17.56
N GLU A 163 -6.68 -5.24 -16.84
CA GLU A 163 -6.73 -3.83 -17.20
C GLU A 163 -6.17 -3.00 -16.05
N GLU A 164 -5.28 -2.06 -16.36
CA GLU A 164 -4.75 -1.11 -15.38
C GLU A 164 -5.52 0.21 -15.48
N LEU A 165 -6.33 0.52 -14.47
CA LEU A 165 -7.00 1.80 -14.32
C LEU A 165 -6.14 2.74 -13.47
N VAL A 166 -5.44 3.65 -14.15
CA VAL A 166 -4.67 4.72 -13.52
C VAL A 166 -5.55 5.95 -13.33
N VAL A 167 -5.95 6.20 -12.09
CA VAL A 167 -6.82 7.32 -11.72
C VAL A 167 -5.97 8.56 -11.54
N LYS A 168 -6.21 9.57 -12.38
CA LYS A 168 -5.52 10.86 -12.30
C LYS A 168 -6.01 11.66 -11.10
N ASP A 169 -5.10 12.45 -10.53
CA ASP A 169 -5.35 13.36 -9.41
C ASP A 169 -5.87 12.62 -8.16
N ALA A 170 -5.40 11.39 -7.93
CA ALA A 170 -5.78 10.56 -6.79
C ALA A 170 -4.57 9.86 -6.16
N GLY A 171 -4.64 9.68 -4.84
CA GLY A 171 -3.62 9.04 -4.01
C GLY A 171 -3.88 7.54 -3.81
N HIS A 172 -3.72 7.09 -2.57
CA HIS A 172 -3.82 5.66 -2.22
C HIS A 172 -5.26 5.12 -2.25
N SER A 173 -6.28 5.98 -2.13
CA SER A 173 -7.68 5.58 -2.05
C SER A 173 -8.51 6.16 -3.21
N PRO A 174 -8.18 5.84 -4.47
CA PRO A 174 -8.79 6.48 -5.64
C PRO A 174 -10.31 6.25 -5.73
N HIS A 175 -10.82 5.17 -5.14
CA HIS A 175 -12.25 4.85 -5.11
C HIS A 175 -13.07 5.76 -4.18
N ILE A 176 -12.42 6.43 -3.22
CA ILE A 176 -12.99 7.44 -2.33
C ILE A 176 -12.76 8.84 -2.91
N GLU A 177 -11.57 9.08 -3.47
CA GLU A 177 -11.18 10.39 -3.98
C GLU A 177 -11.85 10.74 -5.32
N ARG A 178 -12.02 9.74 -6.19
CA ARG A 178 -12.57 9.86 -7.54
C ARG A 178 -13.62 8.79 -7.83
N PRO A 179 -14.72 8.73 -7.05
CA PRO A 179 -15.79 7.76 -7.25
C PRO A 179 -16.45 7.93 -8.63
N ASP A 180 -16.43 9.15 -9.19
CA ASP A 180 -16.89 9.50 -10.54
C ASP A 180 -16.13 8.75 -11.64
N VAL A 181 -14.89 8.35 -11.39
CA VAL A 181 -14.05 7.59 -12.32
C VAL A 181 -14.08 6.10 -11.98
N VAL A 182 -13.85 5.76 -10.71
CA VAL A 182 -13.65 4.37 -10.30
C VAL A 182 -14.94 3.56 -10.35
N TRP A 183 -16.07 4.11 -9.89
CA TRP A 183 -17.30 3.32 -9.77
C TRP A 183 -17.90 2.96 -11.14
N PRO A 184 -17.98 3.87 -12.13
CA PRO A 184 -18.39 3.49 -13.48
C PRO A 184 -17.46 2.44 -14.09
N ALA A 185 -16.13 2.63 -13.99
CA ALA A 185 -15.17 1.68 -14.54
C ALA A 185 -15.29 0.29 -13.90
N MET A 186 -15.46 0.23 -12.58
CA MET A 186 -15.68 -1.04 -11.86
C MET A 186 -16.98 -1.71 -12.29
N ARG A 187 -18.08 -0.94 -12.39
CA ARG A 187 -19.37 -1.47 -12.84
C ARG A 187 -19.29 -1.98 -14.27
N ASP A 188 -18.70 -1.21 -15.18
CA ASP A 188 -18.55 -1.57 -16.59
C ASP A 188 -17.68 -2.81 -16.72
N PHE A 189 -16.57 -2.88 -15.96
CA PHE A 189 -15.73 -4.06 -15.88
C PHE A 189 -16.52 -5.29 -15.48
N LEU A 190 -17.32 -5.23 -14.41
CA LEU A 190 -18.13 -6.34 -13.91
C LEU A 190 -19.23 -6.76 -14.90
N CYS A 191 -19.96 -5.81 -15.48
CA CYS A 191 -21.01 -6.09 -16.47
C CYS A 191 -20.44 -6.73 -17.73
N ASN A 192 -19.27 -6.29 -18.19
CA ASN A 192 -18.63 -6.79 -19.39
C ASN A 192 -17.95 -8.16 -19.21
N GLN A 193 -17.90 -8.71 -17.99
CA GLN A 193 -17.46 -10.09 -17.76
C GLN A 193 -18.58 -11.12 -17.94
N VAL A 194 -19.85 -10.70 -17.99
CA VAL A 194 -20.97 -11.60 -18.26
C VAL A 194 -20.89 -12.03 -19.73
N GLY A 195 -20.36 -13.24 -19.98
CA GLY A 195 -20.27 -13.86 -21.31
C GLY A 195 -18.87 -13.92 -21.93
N ARG A 196 -17.81 -13.50 -21.22
CA ARG A 196 -16.43 -13.77 -21.67
C ARG A 196 -16.00 -15.18 -21.25
N GLU A 197 -15.77 -16.06 -22.24
CA GLU A 197 -15.06 -17.31 -22.02
C GLU A 197 -13.56 -17.01 -21.96
N PHE A 198 -12.93 -17.31 -20.83
CA PHE A 198 -11.47 -17.26 -20.68
C PHE A 198 -10.93 -18.61 -21.14
N VAL A 199 -10.19 -18.59 -22.26
CA VAL A 199 -9.61 -19.77 -22.93
C VAL A 199 -8.45 -20.32 -22.12
#